data_AF-A0A497TT05-F1
#
_entry.id   AF-A0A497TT05-F1
#
_cell.length_a   1.000
_cell.length_b   1.000
_cell.length_c   1.000
_cell.angle_alpha   90.00
_cell.angle_beta   90.00
_cell.angle_gamma   90.00
#
_symmetry.space_group_name_H-M   'P 1'
#
loop_
_entity.id
_entity.type
_entity.pdbx_description
1 polymer ?
#
loop_
_entity_poly.entity_id
_entity_poly.type
_entity_poly.pdbx_seq_one_letter_code
_entity_poly.pdbx_strand_id
1 'polypeptide(L)'
;MSETSEQPVNLTINSKSITAPGSLSVIQALWHAGYPRVKSVGCLEGVCGSCRIMVRRADSHELKMELGCQLLVEEGMEVIFLVFPNPTHHTYQLEEIKNSWEVQDKFHQIFPEADHCRHCGGCDKSCPKGIEVERGVELASKGRFGEAGELFVECVMCNFCMTACPELIAPNHVGLFSRRVTAYFHIRPSNLINRLEMLRKGDLQITQ
;
A
#
# COMPACT_ATOMS: atom_id res chain seq x y z
N MET A 1 2.35 -2.81 39.20
CA MET A 1 1.93 -2.92 37.78
C MET A 1 0.65 -3.71 37.80
N SER A 2 -0.49 -3.09 37.48
CA SER A 2 -1.80 -3.73 37.59
C SER A 2 -1.91 -4.85 36.55
N GLU A 3 -1.97 -6.09 37.03
CA GLU A 3 -2.43 -7.25 36.26
C GLU A 3 -3.92 -7.07 35.97
N THR A 4 -4.25 -6.25 34.98
CA THR A 4 -5.54 -6.36 34.32
C THR A 4 -5.47 -7.66 33.53
N SER A 5 -6.09 -8.72 34.02
CA SER A 5 -6.28 -9.95 33.24
C SER A 5 -7.11 -9.58 32.01
N GLU A 6 -6.43 -9.28 30.90
CA GLU A 6 -7.11 -9.01 29.63
C GLU A 6 -7.95 -10.22 29.29
N GLN A 7 -9.23 -9.98 29.00
CA GLN A 7 -10.12 -11.07 28.65
C GLN A 7 -9.62 -11.70 27.35
N PRO A 8 -9.35 -13.02 27.36
CA PRO A 8 -8.98 -13.71 26.15
C PRO A 8 -10.18 -13.71 25.20
N VAL A 9 -9.92 -13.46 23.92
CA VAL A 9 -10.92 -13.56 22.85
C VAL A 9 -10.65 -14.80 22.01
N ASN A 10 -11.72 -15.39 21.50
CA ASN A 10 -11.68 -16.53 20.59
C ASN A 10 -11.95 -16.04 19.17
N LEU A 11 -11.08 -16.42 18.25
CA LEU A 11 -11.17 -16.03 16.85
C LEU A 11 -10.66 -17.14 15.94
N THR A 12 -10.89 -17.01 14.63
CA THR A 12 -10.37 -17.95 13.64
C THR A 12 -9.39 -17.24 12.71
N ILE A 13 -8.15 -17.71 12.62
CA ILE A 13 -7.13 -17.17 11.71
C ILE A 13 -6.67 -18.28 10.77
N ASN A 14 -6.82 -18.10 9.46
CA ASN A 14 -6.51 -19.13 8.44
C ASN A 14 -7.14 -20.50 8.77
N SER A 15 -8.42 -20.49 9.15
CA SER A 15 -9.19 -21.67 9.57
C SER A 15 -8.68 -22.38 10.84
N LYS A 16 -7.83 -21.73 11.64
CA LYS A 16 -7.39 -22.23 12.96
C LYS A 16 -8.10 -21.44 14.05
N SER A 17 -8.68 -22.12 15.03
CA SER A 17 -9.19 -21.49 16.24
C SER A 17 -8.02 -21.03 17.12
N ILE A 18 -8.04 -19.75 17.48
CA ILE A 18 -7.02 -19.05 18.25
C ILE A 18 -7.71 -18.45 19.48
N THR A 19 -7.04 -18.52 20.63
CA THR A 19 -7.43 -17.79 21.84
C THR A 19 -6.25 -16.91 22.24
N ALA A 20 -6.46 -15.61 22.38
CA ALA A 20 -5.41 -14.64 22.69
C ALA A 20 -5.99 -13.41 23.42
N PRO A 21 -5.18 -12.62 24.16
CA PRO A 21 -5.62 -11.34 24.71
C PRO A 21 -6.08 -10.36 23.62
N GLY A 22 -7.18 -9.65 23.88
CA GLY A 22 -7.75 -8.67 22.93
C GLY A 22 -6.86 -7.47 22.59
N SER A 23 -5.79 -7.24 23.34
CA SER A 23 -4.80 -6.17 23.06
C SER A 23 -3.77 -6.54 21.99
N LEU A 24 -3.72 -7.81 21.59
CA LEU A 24 -2.78 -8.27 20.59
C LEU A 24 -3.32 -8.00 19.18
N SER A 25 -2.41 -7.59 18.30
CA SER A 25 -2.71 -7.62 16.86
C SER A 25 -2.91 -9.05 16.36
N VAL A 26 -3.52 -9.23 15.18
CA VAL A 26 -3.69 -10.54 14.53
C VAL A 26 -2.37 -11.33 14.46
N ILE A 27 -1.25 -10.66 14.14
CA ILE A 27 0.07 -11.31 14.08
C ILE A 27 0.54 -11.73 15.47
N GLN A 28 0.42 -10.85 16.46
CA GLN A 28 0.82 -11.15 17.84
C GLN A 28 -0.04 -12.27 18.44
N ALA A 29 -1.33 -12.35 18.10
CA ALA A 29 -2.22 -13.43 18.51
C ALA A 29 -1.77 -14.79 17.93
N LEU A 30 -1.34 -14.84 16.66
CA LEU A 30 -0.75 -16.06 16.09
C LEU A 30 0.52 -16.48 16.82
N TRP A 31 1.40 -15.53 17.15
CA TRP A 31 2.62 -15.83 17.92
C TRP A 31 2.30 -16.30 19.34
N HIS A 32 1.35 -15.65 20.01
CA HIS A 32 0.88 -16.04 21.34
C HIS A 32 0.33 -17.47 21.36
N ALA A 33 -0.42 -17.85 20.32
CA ALA A 33 -0.95 -19.20 20.16
C ALA A 33 0.08 -20.24 19.66
N GLY A 34 1.38 -19.90 19.63
CA GLY A 34 2.45 -20.84 19.29
C GLY A 34 2.66 -21.06 17.79
N TYR A 35 2.24 -20.13 16.93
CA TYR A 35 2.52 -20.15 15.49
C TYR A 35 3.62 -19.15 15.10
N PRO A 36 4.92 -19.42 15.36
CA PRO A 36 5.99 -18.43 15.18
C PRO A 36 6.25 -18.05 13.72
N ARG A 37 5.92 -18.94 12.76
CA ARG A 37 6.22 -18.76 11.33
C ARG A 37 5.02 -18.20 10.57
N VAL A 38 4.68 -16.95 10.84
CA VAL A 38 3.65 -16.22 10.08
C VAL A 38 4.25 -15.72 8.77
N LYS A 39 3.69 -16.15 7.63
CA LYS A 39 4.10 -15.67 6.30
C LYS A 39 3.45 -14.32 6.00
N SER A 40 4.00 -13.60 5.01
CA SER A 40 3.49 -12.29 4.59
C SER A 40 3.55 -11.24 5.70
N VAL A 41 4.60 -11.24 6.54
CA VAL A 41 4.83 -10.25 7.59
C VAL A 41 6.14 -9.50 7.31
N GLY A 42 6.20 -8.22 7.71
CA GLY A 42 7.36 -7.35 7.48
C GLY A 42 7.58 -6.41 8.66
N CYS A 43 7.32 -5.10 8.46
CA CYS A 43 7.68 -4.04 9.40
C CYS A 43 6.95 -4.01 10.77
N LEU A 44 5.76 -4.62 10.88
CA LEU A 44 4.88 -4.57 12.06
C LEU A 44 4.27 -3.20 12.42
N GLU A 45 4.56 -2.15 11.66
CA GLU A 45 4.08 -0.78 11.93
C GLU A 45 3.18 -0.23 10.81
N GLY A 46 2.63 -1.11 9.97
CA GLY A 46 1.68 -0.72 8.93
C GLY A 46 2.30 0.00 7.71
N VAL A 47 3.62 0.11 7.61
CA VAL A 47 4.31 0.88 6.55
C VAL A 47 4.74 0.06 5.33
N CYS A 48 4.91 -1.25 5.47
CA CYS A 48 5.40 -2.11 4.36
C CYS A 48 4.30 -2.78 3.54
N GLY A 49 3.04 -2.71 4.00
CA GLY A 49 1.89 -3.31 3.32
C GLY A 49 1.87 -4.84 3.20
N SER A 50 2.78 -5.58 3.86
CA SER A 50 2.94 -7.03 3.63
C SER A 50 1.86 -7.91 4.31
N CYS A 51 1.46 -7.56 5.54
CA CYS A 51 0.54 -8.34 6.41
C CYS A 51 -0.93 -8.18 6.03
N ARG A 52 -1.23 -8.47 4.77
CA ARG A 52 -2.54 -8.30 4.16
C ARG A 52 -3.50 -9.36 4.67
N ILE A 53 -4.62 -8.92 5.25
CA ILE A 53 -5.66 -9.80 5.74
C ILE A 53 -7.03 -9.38 5.22
N MET A 54 -7.88 -10.37 4.98
CA MET A 54 -9.33 -10.22 4.91
C MET A 54 -9.93 -10.54 6.27
N VAL A 55 -10.88 -9.72 6.71
CA VAL A 55 -11.46 -9.80 8.04
C VAL A 55 -12.97 -9.75 7.93
N ARG A 56 -13.62 -10.65 8.66
CA ARG A 56 -15.06 -10.63 8.94
C ARG A 56 -15.23 -10.58 10.46
N ARG A 57 -15.92 -9.55 10.96
CA ARG A 57 -16.26 -9.43 12.39
C ARG A 57 -17.49 -10.28 12.70
N ALA A 58 -17.65 -10.74 13.94
CA ALA A 58 -18.63 -11.76 14.32
C ALA A 58 -20.07 -11.43 13.87
N ASP A 59 -20.50 -10.18 14.08
CA ASP A 59 -21.85 -9.71 13.77
C ASP A 59 -21.95 -9.00 12.41
N SER A 60 -21.00 -9.22 11.51
CA SER A 60 -20.97 -8.56 10.20
C SER A 60 -20.82 -9.54 9.04
N HIS A 61 -21.56 -9.28 7.98
CA HIS A 61 -21.38 -9.94 6.68
C HIS A 61 -20.37 -9.20 5.78
N GLU A 62 -19.89 -8.04 6.22
CA GLU A 62 -18.93 -7.23 5.46
C GLU A 62 -17.52 -7.82 5.57
N LEU A 63 -16.86 -8.00 4.41
CA LEU A 63 -15.45 -8.32 4.33
C LEU A 63 -14.64 -7.03 4.25
N LYS A 64 -13.70 -6.85 5.18
CA LYS A 64 -12.77 -5.73 5.19
C LYS A 64 -11.35 -6.18 4.89
N MET A 65 -10.61 -5.31 4.23
CA MET A 65 -9.19 -5.47 3.92
C MET A 65 -8.39 -4.64 4.92
N GLU A 66 -7.58 -5.29 5.75
CA GLU A 66 -6.86 -4.63 6.84
C GLU A 66 -5.40 -5.09 6.92
N LEU A 67 -4.58 -4.40 7.72
CA LEU A 67 -3.20 -4.80 7.98
C LEU A 67 -3.14 -5.56 9.32
N GLY A 68 -2.73 -6.83 9.28
CA GLY A 68 -2.75 -7.70 10.46
C GLY A 68 -1.81 -7.28 11.60
N CYS A 69 -0.83 -6.41 11.34
CA CYS A 69 -0.02 -5.81 12.40
C CYS A 69 -0.69 -4.61 13.10
N GLN A 70 -1.76 -4.06 12.52
CA GLN A 70 -2.47 -2.89 13.04
C GLN A 70 -3.86 -3.25 13.57
N LEU A 71 -4.43 -4.37 13.14
CA LEU A 71 -5.73 -4.84 13.60
C LEU A 71 -5.59 -5.64 14.90
N LEU A 72 -6.24 -5.18 15.96
CA LEU A 72 -6.44 -5.92 17.21
C LEU A 72 -7.44 -7.05 17.04
N VAL A 73 -7.25 -8.15 17.76
CA VAL A 73 -8.17 -9.29 17.71
C VAL A 73 -9.44 -9.02 18.51
N GLU A 74 -10.59 -9.42 17.94
CA GLU A 74 -11.91 -9.28 18.57
C GLU A 74 -12.59 -10.67 18.67
N GLU A 75 -13.50 -10.84 19.63
CA GLU A 75 -14.27 -12.08 19.80
C GLU A 75 -15.05 -12.43 18.52
N GLY A 76 -15.01 -13.70 18.12
CA GLY A 76 -15.73 -14.21 16.96
C GLY A 76 -15.20 -13.71 15.61
N MET A 77 -14.07 -12.99 15.58
CA MET A 77 -13.47 -12.51 14.34
C MET A 77 -12.97 -13.68 13.47
N GLU A 78 -13.15 -13.58 12.17
CA GLU A 78 -12.54 -14.48 11.19
C GLU A 78 -11.54 -13.70 10.33
N VAL A 79 -10.32 -14.22 10.25
CA VAL A 79 -9.20 -13.58 9.56
C VAL A 79 -8.54 -14.56 8.60
N ILE A 80 -8.29 -14.11 7.37
CA ILE A 80 -7.55 -14.86 6.36
C ILE A 80 -6.40 -14.00 5.85
N PHE A 81 -5.18 -14.52 5.89
CA PHE A 81 -4.04 -13.89 5.25
C PHE A 81 -4.13 -14.06 3.74
N LEU A 82 -4.05 -12.95 3.02
CA LEU A 82 -4.01 -12.99 1.57
C LEU A 82 -2.63 -13.43 1.09
N VAL A 83 -2.63 -14.48 0.28
CA VAL A 83 -1.48 -14.88 -0.53
C VAL A 83 -1.75 -14.37 -1.93
N PHE A 84 -0.89 -13.50 -2.45
CA PHE A 84 -1.01 -12.96 -3.80
C PHE A 84 -0.12 -13.80 -4.72
N PRO A 85 -0.69 -14.68 -5.56
CA PRO A 85 0.11 -15.68 -6.27
C PRO A 85 0.91 -15.10 -7.43
N ASN A 86 0.45 -14.02 -8.08
CA ASN A 86 1.15 -13.38 -9.21
C ASN A 86 0.98 -11.85 -9.16
N PRO A 87 2.04 -11.06 -8.97
CA PRO A 87 1.97 -9.61 -9.10
C PRO A 87 1.76 -9.21 -10.57
N THR A 88 0.98 -8.16 -10.83
CA THR A 88 1.00 -7.47 -12.13
C THR A 88 2.33 -6.74 -12.25
N HIS A 89 3.07 -6.97 -13.34
CA HIS A 89 4.38 -6.35 -13.56
C HIS A 89 4.27 -5.28 -14.65
N HIS A 90 4.34 -4.02 -14.22
CA HIS A 90 4.52 -2.86 -15.10
C HIS A 90 6.00 -2.50 -15.12
N THR A 91 6.62 -2.53 -16.30
CA THR A 91 8.06 -2.28 -16.46
C THR A 91 8.27 -1.04 -17.31
N TYR A 92 8.99 -0.07 -16.78
CA TYR A 92 9.34 1.16 -17.49
C TYR A 92 10.60 1.79 -16.86
N GLN A 93 11.34 2.52 -17.68
CA GLN A 93 12.44 3.38 -17.26
C GLN A 93 12.05 4.84 -17.52
N LEU A 94 12.30 5.73 -16.57
CA LEU A 94 11.89 7.13 -16.70
C LEU A 94 12.77 7.86 -17.73
N GLU A 95 14.00 7.39 -17.90
CA GLU A 95 14.99 7.86 -18.87
C GLU A 95 14.55 7.65 -20.32
N GLU A 96 13.64 6.70 -20.56
CA GLU A 96 13.04 6.45 -21.88
C GLU A 96 11.94 7.47 -22.21
N ILE A 97 11.47 8.26 -21.23
CA ILE A 97 10.51 9.35 -21.41
C ILE A 97 11.30 10.64 -21.57
N LYS A 98 11.46 11.12 -22.82
CA LYS A 98 12.45 12.18 -23.12
C LYS A 98 12.07 13.55 -22.57
N ASN A 99 10.78 13.81 -22.45
CA ASN A 99 10.24 15.10 -22.01
C ASN A 99 8.85 14.92 -21.39
N SER A 100 8.39 15.94 -20.67
CA SER A 100 7.10 15.90 -19.96
C SER A 100 5.88 15.75 -20.88
N TRP A 101 5.99 16.10 -22.16
CA TRP A 101 4.88 16.00 -23.12
C TRP A 101 4.59 14.56 -23.54
N GLU A 102 5.59 13.67 -23.46
CA GLU A 102 5.46 12.24 -23.81
C GLU A 102 4.91 11.38 -22.65
N VAL A 103 4.79 11.94 -21.44
CA VAL A 103 4.43 11.18 -20.24
C VAL A 103 3.05 10.55 -20.39
N GLN A 104 2.08 11.26 -20.97
CA GLN A 104 0.71 10.76 -21.14
C GLN A 104 0.65 9.57 -22.09
N ASP A 105 1.27 9.69 -23.26
CA ASP A 105 1.31 8.60 -24.25
C ASP A 105 2.01 7.37 -23.69
N LYS A 106 3.08 7.58 -22.90
CA LYS A 106 3.78 6.49 -22.20
C LYS A 106 2.93 5.88 -21.11
N PHE A 107 2.17 6.67 -20.36
CA PHE A 107 1.24 6.17 -19.36
C PHE A 107 0.21 5.22 -19.98
N HIS A 108 -0.43 5.59 -21.09
CA HIS A 108 -1.40 4.72 -21.75
C HIS A 108 -0.78 3.46 -22.37
N GLN A 109 0.51 3.48 -22.71
CA GLN A 109 1.25 2.28 -23.13
C GLN A 109 1.55 1.34 -21.95
N ILE A 110 1.88 1.90 -20.79
CA ILE A 110 2.27 1.13 -19.60
C ILE A 110 1.05 0.61 -18.85
N PHE A 111 -0.01 1.41 -18.75
CA PHE A 111 -1.25 1.14 -18.02
C PHE A 111 -2.49 1.27 -18.92
N PRO A 112 -2.58 0.52 -20.02
CA PRO A 112 -3.72 0.62 -20.94
C PRO A 112 -5.06 0.33 -20.24
N GLU A 113 -5.04 -0.44 -19.16
CA GLU A 113 -6.22 -0.78 -18.38
C GLU A 113 -6.78 0.37 -17.54
N ALA A 114 -5.98 1.41 -17.25
CA ALA A 114 -6.40 2.53 -16.41
C ALA A 114 -7.61 3.29 -17.00
N ASP A 115 -7.70 3.37 -18.33
CA ASP A 115 -8.80 4.04 -19.05
C ASP A 115 -10.12 3.27 -19.00
N HIS A 116 -10.09 2.01 -18.58
CA HIS A 116 -11.29 1.20 -18.39
C HIS A 116 -11.92 1.36 -17.00
N CYS A 117 -11.39 2.24 -16.15
CA CYS A 117 -11.93 2.46 -14.80
C CYS A 117 -13.44 2.77 -14.84
N ARG A 118 -14.24 1.94 -14.16
CA ARG A 118 -15.72 2.04 -14.13
C ARG A 118 -16.28 2.89 -13.00
N HIS A 119 -15.42 3.53 -12.21
CA HIS A 119 -15.83 4.33 -11.06
C HIS A 119 -16.70 3.56 -10.03
N CYS A 120 -16.27 2.36 -9.65
CA CYS A 120 -17.05 1.47 -8.77
C CYS A 120 -16.76 1.63 -7.26
N GLY A 121 -15.72 2.38 -6.87
CA GLY A 121 -15.28 2.61 -5.49
C GLY A 121 -14.69 1.40 -4.77
N GLY A 122 -14.48 0.27 -5.45
CA GLY A 122 -13.98 -0.96 -4.83
C GLY A 122 -12.56 -0.81 -4.26
N CYS A 123 -11.69 -0.09 -4.97
CA CYS A 123 -10.32 0.17 -4.55
C CYS A 123 -10.20 1.14 -3.37
N ASP A 124 -11.14 2.09 -3.23
CA ASP A 124 -11.19 3.01 -2.10
C ASP A 124 -11.62 2.25 -0.83
N LYS A 125 -12.69 1.45 -0.94
CA LYS A 125 -13.18 0.62 0.17
C LYS A 125 -12.16 -0.40 0.65
N SER A 126 -11.30 -0.90 -0.23
CA SER A 126 -10.27 -1.88 0.12
C SER A 126 -8.98 -1.24 0.64
N CYS A 127 -8.81 0.08 0.57
CA CYS A 127 -7.59 0.76 0.96
C CYS A 127 -7.54 0.98 2.49
N PRO A 128 -6.66 0.30 3.24
CA PRO A 128 -6.54 0.47 4.70
C PRO A 128 -5.95 1.83 5.09
N LYS A 129 -5.43 2.59 4.12
CA LYS A 129 -4.88 3.93 4.30
C LYS A 129 -5.89 5.04 3.97
N GLY A 130 -7.11 4.69 3.55
CA GLY A 130 -8.16 5.67 3.24
C GLY A 130 -7.85 6.57 2.05
N ILE A 131 -7.00 6.12 1.12
CA ILE A 131 -6.66 6.88 -0.09
C ILE A 131 -7.88 6.92 -1.03
N GLU A 132 -8.11 8.07 -1.67
CA GLU A 132 -9.03 8.21 -2.81
C GLU A 132 -8.39 7.60 -4.07
N VAL A 133 -8.24 6.27 -4.06
CA VAL A 133 -7.54 5.47 -5.07
C VAL A 133 -8.19 5.63 -6.45
N GLU A 134 -9.53 5.56 -6.52
CA GLU A 134 -10.28 5.74 -7.76
C GLU A 134 -10.02 7.10 -8.39
N ARG A 135 -10.10 8.16 -7.58
CA ARG A 135 -9.82 9.54 -7.98
C ARG A 135 -8.40 9.69 -8.50
N GLY A 136 -7.44 9.06 -7.84
CA GLY A 136 -6.05 9.07 -8.28
C GLY A 136 -5.83 8.39 -9.64
N VAL A 137 -6.54 7.28 -9.92
CA VAL A 137 -6.53 6.64 -11.25
C VAL A 137 -7.16 7.56 -12.29
N GLU A 138 -8.31 8.17 -12.00
CA GLU A 138 -8.97 9.14 -12.88
C GLU A 138 -8.05 10.30 -13.27
N LEU A 139 -7.36 10.88 -12.27
CA LEU A 139 -6.43 11.99 -12.48
C LEU A 139 -5.25 11.57 -13.36
N ALA A 140 -4.67 10.40 -13.13
CA ALA A 140 -3.55 9.88 -13.93
C ALA A 140 -3.97 9.62 -15.39
N SER A 141 -5.13 9.01 -15.64
CA SER A 141 -5.67 8.84 -16.99
C SER A 141 -5.94 10.16 -17.72
N LYS A 142 -6.09 11.27 -16.99
CA LYS A 142 -6.23 12.63 -17.54
C LYS A 142 -4.91 13.42 -17.58
N GLY A 143 -3.78 12.78 -17.26
CA GLY A 143 -2.45 13.39 -17.25
C GLY A 143 -2.15 14.32 -16.09
N ARG A 144 -2.99 14.30 -15.06
CA ARG A 144 -2.79 15.08 -13.83
C ARG A 144 -1.93 14.30 -12.83
N PHE A 145 -0.72 13.91 -13.26
CA PHE A 145 0.17 13.04 -12.50
C PHE A 145 0.65 13.62 -11.16
N GLY A 146 0.84 14.93 -11.07
CA GLY A 146 1.21 15.56 -9.80
C GLY A 146 0.15 15.36 -8.74
N GLU A 147 -1.11 15.67 -9.08
CA GLU A 147 -2.25 15.53 -8.18
C GLU A 147 -2.57 14.07 -7.87
N ALA A 148 -2.50 13.19 -8.86
CA ALA A 148 -2.57 11.75 -8.63
C ALA A 148 -1.46 11.30 -7.66
N GLY A 149 -0.23 11.77 -7.87
CA GLY A 149 0.91 11.42 -7.04
C GLY A 149 0.73 11.81 -5.57
N GLU A 150 0.19 13.01 -5.30
CA GLU A 150 -0.11 13.49 -3.95
C GLU A 150 -1.11 12.60 -3.22
N LEU A 151 -2.19 12.16 -3.88
CA LEU A 151 -3.16 11.23 -3.28
C LEU A 151 -2.51 9.91 -2.84
N PHE A 152 -1.48 9.44 -3.56
CA PHE A 152 -0.81 8.17 -3.28
C PHE A 152 0.45 8.29 -2.39
N VAL A 153 0.70 9.42 -1.72
CA VAL A 153 1.88 9.59 -0.84
C VAL A 153 1.92 8.55 0.28
N GLU A 154 0.78 8.29 0.91
CA GLU A 154 0.59 7.33 2.00
C GLU A 154 0.46 5.87 1.52
N CYS A 155 0.60 5.61 0.21
CA CYS A 155 0.46 4.27 -0.33
C CYS A 155 1.60 3.36 0.14
N VAL A 156 1.25 2.31 0.89
CA VAL A 156 2.19 1.31 1.42
C VAL A 156 2.35 0.07 0.52
N MET A 157 1.89 0.16 -0.74
CA MET A 157 1.99 -0.93 -1.73
C MET A 157 1.42 -2.27 -1.23
N CYS A 158 0.31 -2.23 -0.49
CA CYS A 158 -0.38 -3.41 0.02
C CYS A 158 -1.20 -4.18 -1.02
N ASN A 159 -1.36 -3.65 -2.24
CA ASN A 159 -2.07 -4.29 -3.37
C ASN A 159 -3.56 -4.61 -3.15
N PHE A 160 -4.20 -4.17 -2.06
CA PHE A 160 -5.64 -4.42 -1.86
C PHE A 160 -6.52 -3.79 -2.95
N CYS A 161 -6.11 -2.63 -3.45
CA CYS A 161 -6.78 -1.97 -4.58
C CYS A 161 -6.69 -2.79 -5.87
N MET A 162 -5.63 -3.59 -6.06
CA MET A 162 -5.52 -4.52 -7.20
C MET A 162 -6.52 -5.67 -7.06
N THR A 163 -6.62 -6.28 -5.87
CA THR A 163 -7.58 -7.36 -5.60
C THR A 163 -9.03 -6.91 -5.80
N ALA A 164 -9.33 -5.66 -5.45
CA ALA A 164 -10.68 -5.12 -5.53
C ALA A 164 -11.05 -4.58 -6.91
N CYS A 165 -10.09 -4.41 -7.83
CA CYS A 165 -10.35 -3.81 -9.14
C CYS A 165 -10.89 -4.86 -10.13
N PRO A 166 -12.14 -4.72 -10.59
CA PRO A 166 -12.71 -5.67 -11.56
C PRO A 166 -12.21 -5.47 -12.99
N GLU A 167 -11.51 -4.36 -13.26
CA GLU A 167 -10.86 -4.04 -14.54
C GLU A 167 -9.39 -4.45 -14.57
N LEU A 168 -8.92 -5.13 -13.50
CA LEU A 168 -7.55 -5.59 -13.36
C LEU A 168 -6.49 -4.47 -13.41
N ILE A 169 -6.91 -3.23 -13.13
CA ILE A 169 -6.01 -2.10 -12.91
C ILE A 169 -5.11 -2.43 -11.72
N ALA A 170 -3.87 -1.95 -11.77
CA ALA A 170 -3.00 -1.87 -10.60
C ALA A 170 -2.92 -0.43 -10.05
N PRO A 171 -3.92 0.08 -9.30
CA PRO A 171 -3.96 1.49 -8.93
C PRO A 171 -2.75 1.98 -8.13
N ASN A 172 -2.20 1.13 -7.26
CA ASN A 172 -0.98 1.47 -6.53
C ASN A 172 0.24 1.61 -7.44
N HIS A 173 0.30 0.89 -8.57
CA HIS A 173 1.36 1.08 -9.56
C HIS A 173 1.15 2.36 -10.39
N VAL A 174 -0.10 2.70 -10.71
CA VAL A 174 -0.48 3.99 -11.31
C VAL A 174 -0.08 5.16 -10.41
N GLY A 175 -0.38 5.07 -9.11
CA GLY A 175 0.04 6.05 -8.11
C GLY A 175 1.55 6.16 -7.99
N LEU A 176 2.26 5.01 -7.96
CA LEU A 176 3.72 4.99 -7.92
C LEU A 176 4.34 5.62 -9.18
N PHE A 177 3.82 5.30 -10.37
CA PHE A 177 4.24 5.94 -11.61
C PHE A 177 4.05 7.46 -11.53
N SER A 178 2.86 7.91 -11.11
CA SER A 178 2.50 9.33 -10.97
C SER A 178 3.47 10.07 -10.05
N ARG A 179 3.82 9.48 -8.90
CA ARG A 179 4.84 10.01 -7.98
C ARG A 179 6.23 10.06 -8.61
N ARG A 180 6.62 8.99 -9.31
CA ARG A 180 7.94 8.86 -9.94
C ARG A 180 8.13 9.86 -11.08
N VAL A 181 7.18 9.99 -12.00
CA VAL A 181 7.28 10.96 -13.11
C VAL A 181 7.27 12.38 -12.59
N THR A 182 6.43 12.68 -11.59
CA THR A 182 6.39 14.00 -10.96
C THR A 182 7.75 14.34 -10.36
N ALA A 183 8.34 13.45 -9.56
CA ALA A 183 9.65 13.67 -8.97
C ALA A 183 10.78 13.77 -10.01
N TYR A 184 10.73 12.97 -11.08
CA TYR A 184 11.75 12.94 -12.13
C TYR A 184 11.79 14.24 -12.94
N PHE A 185 10.63 14.76 -13.32
CA PHE A 185 10.51 16.03 -14.05
C PHE A 185 10.42 17.25 -13.12
N HIS A 186 10.46 17.07 -11.80
CA HIS A 186 10.48 18.18 -10.85
C HIS A 186 11.79 18.97 -10.95
N ILE A 187 11.70 20.26 -10.64
CA ILE A 187 12.87 21.13 -10.53
C ILE A 187 13.69 20.68 -9.33
N ARG A 188 15.02 20.59 -9.49
CA ARG A 188 15.90 20.28 -8.36
C ARG A 188 15.73 21.34 -7.28
N PRO A 189 15.49 20.96 -6.00
CA PRO A 189 15.28 21.94 -4.95
C PRO A 189 16.56 22.76 -4.72
N SER A 190 16.41 24.02 -4.36
CA SER A 190 17.53 24.99 -4.27
C SER A 190 18.61 24.55 -3.28
N ASN A 191 18.24 23.87 -2.19
CA ASN A 191 19.19 23.30 -1.24
C ASN A 191 20.08 22.21 -1.87
N LEU A 192 19.53 21.38 -2.76
CA LEU A 192 20.30 20.38 -3.50
C LEU A 192 21.25 21.06 -4.48
N ILE A 193 20.78 22.07 -5.22
CA ILE A 193 21.62 22.84 -6.15
C ILE A 193 22.80 23.48 -5.40
N ASN A 194 22.53 24.13 -4.27
CA ASN A 194 23.57 24.75 -3.44
C ASN A 194 24.60 23.73 -2.93
N ARG A 195 24.15 22.58 -2.42
CA ARG A 195 25.06 21.52 -1.96
C ARG A 195 25.92 20.95 -3.09
N LEU A 196 25.36 20.77 -4.28
CA LEU A 196 26.11 20.33 -5.46
C LEU A 196 27.17 21.36 -5.88
N GLU A 197 26.86 22.66 -5.80
CA GLU A 197 27.83 23.73 -6.06
C GLU A 197 28.94 23.77 -4.99
N MET A 198 28.61 23.58 -3.71
CA MET A 198 29.62 23.46 -2.65
C MET A 198 30.56 22.27 -2.89
N LEU A 199 30.04 21.13 -3.36
CA LEU A 199 30.86 19.98 -3.75
C LEU A 199 31.81 20.31 -4.91
N ARG A 200 31.30 21.00 -5.95
CA ARG A 200 32.11 21.43 -7.10
C ARG A 200 33.23 22.42 -6.72
N LYS A 201 32.96 23.30 -5.76
CA LYS A 201 33.93 24.28 -5.25
C LYS A 201 34.91 23.73 -4.22
N GLY A 202 34.61 22.56 -3.65
CA GLY A 202 35.39 21.95 -2.56
C GLY A 202 35.01 22.44 -1.16
N ASP A 203 33.97 23.27 -1.03
CA ASP A 203 33.45 23.78 0.25
C ASP A 203 32.72 22.69 1.05
N LEU A 204 32.30 21.62 0.38
CA LEU A 204 31.70 20.43 0.98
C LEU A 204 32.49 19.20 0.51
N GLN A 205 32.95 18.38 1.46
CA GLN A 205 33.57 17.09 1.17
C GLN A 205 32.67 15.97 1.70
N ILE A 206 32.41 14.96 0.85
CA ILE A 206 31.74 13.72 1.27
C ILE A 206 32.85 12.70 1.52
N THR A 207 33.14 12.44 2.80
CA THR A 207 33.95 11.29 3.20
C THR A 207 33.14 10.02 2.97
N GLN A 208 33.69 9.10 2.17
CA GLN A 208 33.16 7.74 2.02
C GLN A 208 33.44 6.89 3.25
#